data_AF-A0A956FHD0-F1
#
_entry.id   AF-A0A956FHD0-F1
#
_cell.length_a   1.000
_cell.length_b   1.000
_cell.length_c   1.000
_cell.angle_alpha   90.00
_cell.angle_beta   90.00
_cell.angle_gamma   90.00
#
_symmetry.space_group_name_H-M   'P 1'
#
loop_
_entity.id
_entity.type
_entity.pdbx_description
1 polymer ?
#
loop_
_entity_poly.entity_id
_entity_poly.type
_entity_poly.pdbx_seq_one_letter_code
_entity_poly.pdbx_strand_id
1 'polypeptide(L)'
;MDEFDEMNAMSSADLDDDDGYEARRGGCSSGRVFTLFRKRGLDFSFLPASTSQTVTVRKALRVSPYYYYWLGIRIHNIDIGNATSSIALNVYNTLPYGQDPQEFSATTASMSLTVSQADTAPKLEITTASNLGPYFKIQLVATGGSAVARLYAEVSAVLFARPA
;
A
#
# COMPACT_ATOMS: atom_id res chain seq x y z
N MET A 1 -33.35 -11.95 68.34
CA MET A 1 -33.69 -12.74 67.15
C MET A 1 -34.65 -11.90 66.35
N ASP A 2 -34.22 -10.70 65.96
CA ASP A 2 -33.31 -10.42 64.81
C ASP A 2 -34.23 -10.30 63.59
N GLU A 3 -34.27 -9.23 62.82
CA GLU A 3 -33.21 -8.36 62.32
C GLU A 3 -33.85 -7.04 61.83
N PHE A 4 -33.14 -5.95 62.03
CA PHE A 4 -33.27 -4.70 61.27
C PHE A 4 -32.61 -4.89 59.88
N ASP A 5 -32.76 -3.89 59.03
CA ASP A 5 -32.08 -3.69 57.73
C ASP A 5 -32.77 -4.43 56.55
N GLU A 6 -33.18 -3.80 55.45
CA GLU A 6 -32.59 -2.65 54.76
C GLU A 6 -33.69 -1.79 54.10
N MET A 7 -33.83 -0.53 54.54
CA MET A 7 -34.21 0.57 53.67
C MET A 7 -32.92 1.37 53.40
N ASN A 8 -32.38 1.33 52.18
CA ASN A 8 -31.84 2.53 51.50
C ASN A 8 -31.21 2.17 50.16
N ALA A 9 -31.68 2.83 49.10
CA ALA A 9 -30.87 3.70 48.26
C ALA A 9 -31.50 3.79 46.86
N MET A 10 -32.41 4.76 46.69
CA MET A 10 -32.44 5.51 45.44
C MET A 10 -31.17 6.37 45.38
N SER A 11 -30.48 6.36 44.24
CA SER A 11 -29.45 7.33 43.85
C SER A 11 -29.34 7.23 42.33
N SER A 12 -30.16 7.94 41.56
CA SER A 12 -29.89 9.29 41.03
C SER A 12 -28.67 9.36 40.12
N ALA A 13 -28.93 9.39 38.82
CA ALA A 13 -28.19 10.09 37.75
C ALA A 13 -28.73 9.51 36.43
N ASP A 14 -29.64 10.18 35.72
CA ASP A 14 -29.33 11.34 34.87
C ASP A 14 -27.98 11.17 34.18
N LEU A 15 -28.00 10.64 32.96
CA LEU A 15 -27.28 11.22 31.83
C LEU A 15 -27.99 10.77 30.54
N ASP A 16 -28.81 11.70 30.06
CA ASP A 16 -29.19 11.84 28.66
C ASP A 16 -27.98 11.81 27.72
N ASP A 17 -28.34 11.71 26.45
CA ASP A 17 -27.64 12.31 25.32
C ASP A 17 -26.61 11.47 24.55
N ASP A 18 -26.98 11.33 23.28
CA ASP A 18 -26.11 11.51 22.12
C ASP A 18 -25.42 10.24 21.61
N ASP A 19 -26.19 9.50 20.83
CA ASP A 19 -25.79 8.55 19.78
C ASP A 19 -25.00 9.26 18.64
N GLY A 20 -24.25 10.30 18.98
CA GLY A 20 -23.32 11.04 18.14
C GLY A 20 -22.15 10.17 17.72
N TYR A 21 -22.39 9.32 16.72
CA TYR A 21 -21.37 8.67 15.89
C TYR A 21 -20.58 9.67 15.02
N GLU A 22 -20.51 10.94 15.40
CA GLU A 22 -19.42 11.80 14.98
C GLU A 22 -18.27 11.63 15.97
N ALA A 23 -17.42 10.64 15.68
CA ALA A 23 -16.06 10.56 16.22
C ALA A 23 -15.27 11.82 15.83
N ARG A 24 -15.54 12.92 16.55
CA ARG A 24 -14.83 14.18 16.49
C ARG A 24 -13.53 14.04 17.28
N ARG A 25 -12.46 13.79 16.52
CA ARG A 25 -11.09 14.29 16.77
C ARG A 25 -10.52 14.08 18.18
N GLY A 26 -10.06 12.85 18.42
CA GLY A 26 -8.89 12.57 19.28
C GLY A 26 -7.67 12.31 18.40
N GLY A 27 -6.86 13.34 18.15
CA GLY A 27 -5.71 13.31 17.24
C GLY A 27 -4.50 12.53 17.78
N CYS A 28 -4.62 11.22 17.96
CA CYS A 28 -3.47 10.33 17.85
C CYS A 28 -3.35 9.98 16.38
N SER A 29 -2.40 10.58 15.68
CA SER A 29 -2.14 10.30 14.28
C SER A 29 -1.72 8.82 14.14
N SER A 30 -2.69 7.94 13.91
CA SER A 30 -2.44 6.51 13.75
C SER A 30 -1.92 6.26 12.34
N GLY A 31 -1.02 5.29 12.21
CA GLY A 31 -0.58 4.84 10.89
C GLY A 31 -1.76 4.34 10.05
N ARG A 32 -1.69 4.51 8.73
CA ARG A 32 -2.72 4.10 7.78
C ARG A 32 -2.16 3.09 6.80
N VAL A 33 -2.91 2.03 6.55
CA VAL A 33 -2.63 1.05 5.49
C VAL A 33 -3.44 1.41 4.25
N PHE A 34 -2.76 1.58 3.12
CA PHE A 34 -3.33 1.68 1.79
C PHE A 34 -3.17 0.36 1.06
N THR A 35 -4.29 -0.30 0.74
CA THR A 35 -4.24 -1.47 -0.15
C THR A 35 -4.06 -0.98 -1.58
N LEU A 36 -2.89 -1.26 -2.18
CA LEU A 36 -2.59 -0.84 -3.54
C LEU A 36 -3.34 -1.71 -4.54
N PHE A 37 -3.27 -3.02 -4.34
CA PHE A 37 -4.07 -4.02 -5.04
C PHE A 37 -4.16 -5.33 -4.22
N ARG A 38 -5.29 -6.02 -4.36
CA ARG A 38 -5.50 -7.37 -3.81
C ARG A 38 -4.70 -8.40 -4.61
N LYS A 39 -4.64 -9.63 -4.08
CA LYS A 39 -4.01 -10.78 -4.75
C LYS A 39 -4.50 -10.89 -6.20
N ARG A 40 -3.57 -10.86 -7.15
CA ARG A 40 -3.83 -11.01 -8.59
C ARG A 40 -2.65 -11.66 -9.29
N GLY A 41 -2.95 -12.43 -10.34
CA GLY A 41 -1.96 -12.89 -11.31
C GLY A 41 -1.55 -11.76 -12.25
N LEU A 42 -0.25 -11.62 -12.46
CA LEU A 42 0.37 -10.74 -13.43
C LEU A 42 1.09 -11.62 -14.43
N ASP A 43 0.63 -11.64 -15.68
CA ASP A 43 1.26 -12.38 -16.77
C ASP A 43 1.77 -11.39 -17.82
N PHE A 44 3.09 -11.36 -17.99
CA PHE A 44 3.79 -10.57 -18.99
C PHE A 44 4.65 -11.44 -19.90
N SER A 45 4.33 -12.73 -20.04
CA SER A 45 5.05 -13.66 -20.93
C SER A 45 5.02 -13.28 -22.40
N PHE A 46 4.14 -12.36 -22.79
CA PHE A 46 4.10 -11.82 -24.14
C PHE A 46 5.19 -10.77 -24.41
N LEU A 47 5.93 -10.30 -23.39
CA LEU A 47 6.95 -9.29 -23.59
C LEU A 47 8.10 -9.82 -24.45
N PRO A 48 8.48 -9.11 -25.54
CA PRO A 48 9.70 -9.41 -26.28
C PRO A 48 10.95 -9.28 -25.40
N ALA A 49 12.04 -9.91 -25.85
CA ALA A 49 13.33 -9.82 -25.18
C ALA A 49 13.78 -8.36 -24.98
N SER A 50 14.32 -8.06 -23.80
CA SER A 50 14.86 -6.74 -23.42
C SER A 50 13.87 -5.58 -23.53
N THR A 51 12.56 -5.85 -23.46
CA THR A 51 11.52 -4.82 -23.45
C THR A 51 10.89 -4.69 -22.07
N SER A 52 10.34 -3.51 -21.79
CA SER A 52 9.59 -3.26 -20.57
C SER A 52 8.17 -2.79 -20.88
N GLN A 53 7.24 -3.15 -20.03
CA GLN A 53 5.89 -2.61 -20.01
C GLN A 53 5.56 -2.03 -18.65
N THR A 54 5.01 -0.82 -18.66
CA THR A 54 4.60 -0.12 -17.46
C THR A 54 3.08 -0.07 -17.35
N VAL A 55 2.55 -0.43 -16.19
CA VAL A 55 1.13 -0.36 -15.86
C VAL A 55 0.97 0.54 -14.64
N THR A 56 0.27 1.66 -14.80
CA THR A 56 -0.05 2.54 -13.66
C THR A 56 -1.19 1.96 -12.84
N VAL A 57 -0.91 1.66 -11.57
CA VAL A 57 -1.88 1.10 -10.62
C VAL A 57 -2.68 2.22 -9.93
N ARG A 58 -2.00 3.29 -9.53
CA ARG A 58 -2.61 4.49 -8.95
C ARG A 58 -1.86 5.71 -9.46
N LYS A 59 -2.62 6.74 -9.88
CA LYS A 59 -2.06 8.00 -10.39
C LYS A 59 -1.65 8.91 -9.22
N ALA A 60 -2.60 9.48 -8.48
CA ALA A 60 -2.29 10.40 -7.39
C ALA A 60 -2.84 9.93 -6.03
N LEU A 61 -2.14 9.02 -5.36
CA LEU A 61 -2.46 8.63 -3.99
C LEU A 61 -2.03 9.73 -3.02
N ARG A 62 -2.98 10.38 -2.34
CA ARG A 62 -2.69 11.41 -1.34
C ARG A 62 -2.12 10.80 -0.06
N VAL A 63 -0.91 11.22 0.30
CA VAL A 63 -0.16 10.78 1.49
C VAL A 63 0.38 11.94 2.32
N SER A 64 -0.06 13.17 2.04
CA SER A 64 0.39 14.41 2.67
C SER A 64 0.49 14.43 4.22
N PRO A 65 -0.35 13.73 5.01
CA PRO A 65 -0.22 13.80 6.47
C PRO A 65 0.82 12.82 7.06
N TYR A 66 1.55 12.05 6.25
CA TYR A 66 2.47 11.01 6.71
C TYR A 66 3.93 11.34 6.42
N TYR A 67 4.85 10.78 7.21
CA TYR A 67 6.30 11.01 7.07
C TYR A 67 7.08 9.72 6.84
N TYR A 68 6.70 8.61 7.49
CA TYR A 68 7.33 7.30 7.33
C TYR A 68 6.48 6.37 6.47
N TYR A 69 7.12 5.59 5.61
CA TYR A 69 6.46 4.72 4.65
C TYR A 69 7.09 3.32 4.64
N TRP A 70 6.25 2.30 4.56
CA TRP A 70 6.62 0.91 4.34
C TRP A 70 5.83 0.41 3.13
N LEU A 71 6.52 0.15 2.02
CA LEU A 71 5.94 -0.52 0.88
C LEU A 71 6.16 -2.02 1.08
N GLY A 72 5.09 -2.82 0.95
CA GLY A 72 5.15 -4.27 1.06
C GLY A 72 4.51 -4.95 -0.13
N ILE A 73 5.20 -5.96 -0.67
CA ILE A 73 4.66 -6.88 -1.68
C ILE A 73 4.69 -8.31 -1.14
N ARG A 74 3.55 -8.99 -1.22
CA ARG A 74 3.43 -10.41 -0.90
C ARG A 74 3.43 -11.20 -2.20
N ILE A 75 4.38 -12.11 -2.34
CA ILE A 75 4.54 -13.03 -3.46
C ILE A 75 3.86 -14.34 -3.06
N HIS A 76 2.77 -14.67 -3.75
CA HIS A 76 1.97 -15.87 -3.52
C HIS A 76 2.42 -17.02 -4.41
N ASN A 77 2.79 -16.72 -5.65
CA ASN A 77 3.34 -17.65 -6.62
C ASN A 77 4.24 -16.89 -7.59
N ILE A 78 5.24 -17.57 -8.18
CA ILE A 78 6.18 -16.98 -9.12
C ILE A 78 6.61 -18.01 -10.15
N ASP A 79 6.65 -17.60 -11.41
CA ASP A 79 7.16 -18.39 -12.54
C ASP A 79 7.85 -17.44 -13.52
N ILE A 80 9.14 -17.21 -13.28
CA ILE A 80 10.00 -16.34 -14.07
C ILE A 80 11.13 -17.17 -14.68
N GLY A 81 11.10 -17.33 -16.00
CA GLY A 81 11.97 -18.26 -16.72
C GLY A 81 13.39 -17.74 -16.99
N ASN A 82 13.68 -16.46 -16.73
CA ASN A 82 14.99 -15.85 -17.00
C ASN A 82 15.42 -14.95 -15.83
N ALA A 83 16.67 -15.11 -15.38
CA ALA A 83 17.27 -14.38 -14.25
C ALA A 83 17.24 -12.84 -14.40
N THR A 84 17.24 -12.35 -15.64
CA THR A 84 17.19 -10.90 -15.94
C THR A 84 15.77 -10.36 -16.08
N SER A 85 14.75 -11.22 -16.02
CA SER A 85 13.35 -10.79 -16.05
C SER A 85 12.87 -10.43 -14.65
N SER A 86 11.99 -9.44 -14.57
CA SER A 86 11.50 -8.94 -13.28
C SER A 86 10.17 -8.21 -13.38
N ILE A 87 9.49 -8.09 -12.24
CA ILE A 87 8.32 -7.24 -12.05
C ILE A 87 8.61 -6.32 -10.86
N ALA A 88 8.74 -5.03 -11.12
CA ALA A 88 9.00 -4.02 -10.11
C ALA A 88 7.72 -3.24 -9.75
N LEU A 89 7.48 -3.04 -8.45
CA LEU A 89 6.49 -2.11 -7.93
C LEU A 89 7.21 -0.83 -7.52
N ASN A 90 6.97 0.23 -8.30
CA ASN A 90 7.63 1.52 -8.14
C ASN A 90 6.65 2.57 -7.60
N VAL A 91 7.15 3.39 -6.70
CA VAL A 91 6.48 4.56 -6.13
C VAL A 91 7.24 5.79 -6.58
N TYR A 92 6.55 6.75 -7.19
CA TYR A 92 7.11 8.02 -7.60
C TYR A 92 6.41 9.15 -6.87
N ASN A 93 7.16 10.15 -6.44
CA ASN A 93 6.57 11.43 -6.05
C ASN A 93 5.85 12.05 -7.25
N THR A 94 4.64 12.53 -7.03
CA THR A 94 3.80 13.15 -8.07
C THR A 94 3.08 14.35 -7.48
N LEU A 95 2.55 15.21 -8.34
CA LEU A 95 1.58 16.24 -7.96
C LEU A 95 0.38 16.15 -8.91
N PRO A 96 -0.85 15.97 -8.41
CA PRO A 96 -2.03 16.04 -9.25
C PRO A 96 -2.24 17.48 -9.69
N TYR A 97 -2.54 17.68 -10.97
CA TYR A 97 -3.01 18.97 -11.46
C TYR A 97 -4.39 18.76 -12.10
N GLY A 98 -5.39 19.52 -11.64
CA GLY A 98 -6.78 19.32 -12.08
C GLY A 98 -7.07 19.89 -13.47
N GLN A 99 -6.26 20.85 -13.92
CA GLN A 99 -6.45 21.54 -15.20
C GLN A 99 -5.65 20.91 -16.35
N ASP A 100 -4.60 20.15 -16.03
CA ASP A 100 -3.87 19.35 -17.01
C ASP A 100 -4.19 17.87 -16.81
N PRO A 101 -4.71 17.18 -17.83
CA PRO A 101 -4.89 15.73 -17.75
C PRO A 101 -3.56 14.95 -17.62
N GLN A 102 -2.41 15.58 -17.91
CA GLN A 102 -1.11 14.97 -17.75
C GLN A 102 -0.67 14.91 -16.28
N GLU A 103 -0.10 13.77 -15.90
CA GLU A 103 0.40 13.55 -14.55
C GLU A 103 1.87 13.97 -14.42
N PHE A 104 2.17 14.90 -13.51
CA PHE A 104 3.53 15.36 -13.23
C PHE A 104 4.18 14.50 -12.14
N SER A 105 5.00 13.55 -12.56
CA SER A 105 5.74 12.68 -11.64
C SER A 105 7.24 12.87 -11.78
N ALA A 106 7.96 12.63 -10.69
CA ALA A 106 9.40 12.46 -10.71
C ALA A 106 9.81 11.33 -11.68
N THR A 107 10.99 11.47 -12.27
CA THR A 107 11.57 10.47 -13.18
C THR A 107 12.19 9.29 -12.43
N THR A 108 12.72 9.53 -11.23
CA THR A 108 13.32 8.51 -10.36
C THR A 108 12.28 7.98 -9.36
N ALA A 109 12.23 6.65 -9.20
CA ALA A 109 11.39 6.02 -8.20
C ALA A 109 11.89 6.36 -6.79
N SER A 110 10.99 6.79 -5.92
CA SER A 110 11.25 7.09 -4.51
C SER A 110 11.27 5.83 -3.63
N MET A 111 10.52 4.80 -4.03
CA MET A 111 10.62 3.43 -3.48
C MET A 111 10.44 2.44 -4.61
N SER A 112 11.12 1.30 -4.52
CA SER A 112 10.98 0.20 -5.46
C SER A 112 11.10 -1.13 -4.74
N LEU A 113 10.26 -2.09 -5.12
CA LEU A 113 10.39 -3.50 -4.77
C LEU A 113 10.37 -4.32 -6.04
N THR A 114 11.33 -5.22 -6.19
CA THR A 114 11.46 -6.05 -7.39
C THR A 114 11.17 -7.50 -7.05
N VAL A 115 10.31 -8.12 -7.82
CA VAL A 115 10.10 -9.56 -7.87
C VAL A 115 10.89 -10.10 -9.05
N SER A 116 11.77 -11.06 -8.80
CA SER A 116 12.74 -11.61 -9.75
C SER A 116 12.73 -13.14 -9.71
N GLN A 117 13.37 -13.79 -10.68
CA GLN A 117 13.53 -15.26 -10.66
C GLN A 117 14.18 -15.78 -9.37
N ALA A 118 15.06 -15.01 -8.74
CA ALA A 118 15.77 -15.43 -7.53
C ALA A 118 14.86 -15.48 -6.29
N ASP A 119 13.66 -14.92 -6.36
CA ASP A 119 12.70 -14.97 -5.27
C ASP A 119 12.02 -16.33 -5.17
N THR A 120 11.70 -16.72 -3.94
CA THR A 120 10.88 -17.89 -3.64
C THR A 120 9.46 -17.44 -3.30
N ALA A 121 8.49 -18.35 -3.48
CA ALA A 121 7.11 -18.15 -3.02
C ALA A 121 6.72 -19.27 -2.04
N PRO A 122 5.99 -18.98 -0.95
CA PRO A 122 5.49 -17.66 -0.54
C PRO A 122 6.55 -16.78 0.11
N LYS A 123 6.51 -15.46 -0.13
CA LYS A 123 7.46 -14.49 0.43
C LYS A 123 6.83 -13.12 0.65
N LEU A 124 7.33 -12.39 1.65
CA LEU A 124 6.99 -10.99 1.90
C LEU A 124 8.26 -10.15 1.74
N GLU A 125 8.19 -9.17 0.85
CA GLU A 125 9.24 -8.20 0.60
C GLU A 125 8.77 -6.82 1.08
N ILE A 126 9.65 -6.10 1.79
CA ILE A 126 9.34 -4.80 2.38
C ILE A 126 10.52 -3.86 2.16
N THR A 127 10.21 -2.63 1.75
CA THR A 127 11.16 -1.51 1.75
C THR A 127 10.56 -0.33 2.49
N THR A 128 11.42 0.56 3.00
CA THR A 128 11.02 1.71 3.79
C THR A 128 11.60 2.99 3.24
N ALA A 129 10.89 4.09 3.45
CA ALA A 129 11.36 5.42 3.14
C ALA A 129 10.74 6.44 4.09
N SER A 130 11.31 7.63 4.13
CA SER A 130 10.76 8.76 4.87
C SER A 130 10.91 10.04 4.06
N ASN A 131 10.21 11.09 4.49
CA ASN A 131 10.30 12.43 3.87
C ASN A 131 10.03 12.44 2.36
N LEU A 132 9.02 11.67 1.93
CA LEU A 132 8.58 11.65 0.54
C LEU A 132 7.51 12.71 0.27
N GLY A 133 7.20 12.94 -1.01
CA GLY A 133 6.27 13.95 -1.46
C GLY A 133 4.80 13.70 -1.03
N PRO A 134 3.93 14.71 -1.17
CA PRO A 134 2.56 14.67 -0.65
C PRO A 134 1.60 13.76 -1.44
N TYR A 135 1.97 13.38 -2.66
CA TYR A 135 1.21 12.43 -3.49
C TYR A 135 2.15 11.42 -4.15
N PHE A 136 1.65 10.19 -4.31
CA PHE A 136 2.38 9.10 -4.95
C PHE A 136 1.68 8.57 -6.21
N LYS A 137 2.49 8.36 -7.25
CA LYS A 137 2.17 7.50 -8.39
C LYS A 137 2.73 6.11 -8.16
N ILE A 138 1.90 5.11 -8.36
CA ILE A 138 2.24 3.70 -8.16
C ILE A 138 2.19 3.01 -9.52
N GLN A 139 3.31 2.42 -9.92
CA GLN A 139 3.44 1.71 -11.18
C GLN A 139 3.98 0.31 -10.98
N LEU A 140 3.49 -0.63 -11.79
CA LEU A 140 4.15 -1.91 -12.02
C LEU A 140 4.95 -1.79 -13.31
N VAL A 141 6.20 -2.22 -13.27
CA VAL A 141 7.08 -2.28 -14.43
C VAL A 141 7.53 -3.71 -14.59
N ALA A 142 7.08 -4.37 -15.65
CA ALA A 142 7.56 -5.68 -16.06
C ALA A 142 8.70 -5.48 -17.06
N THR A 143 9.81 -6.19 -16.87
CA THR A 143 10.97 -6.15 -17.76
C THR A 143 11.29 -7.58 -18.20
N GLY A 144 11.25 -7.81 -19.51
CA GLY A 144 11.67 -9.05 -20.13
C GLY A 144 13.20 -9.15 -20.18
N GLY A 145 13.71 -10.35 -19.92
CA GLY A 145 15.14 -10.65 -19.99
C GLY A 145 15.69 -10.69 -21.41
N SER A 146 16.95 -11.11 -21.55
CA SER A 146 17.64 -11.22 -22.85
C SER A 146 17.01 -12.24 -23.84
N ALA A 147 16.09 -13.08 -23.38
CA ALA A 147 15.34 -14.01 -24.20
C ALA A 147 13.88 -14.05 -23.73
N VAL A 148 12.96 -14.32 -24.67
CA VAL A 148 11.54 -14.51 -24.36
C VAL A 148 11.39 -15.72 -23.44
N ALA A 149 10.70 -15.52 -22.32
CA ALA A 149 10.55 -16.54 -21.29
C ALA A 149 9.25 -16.33 -20.51
N ARG A 150 8.95 -17.23 -19.57
CA ARG A 150 7.85 -17.01 -18.64
C ARG A 150 8.12 -15.76 -17.79
N LEU A 151 7.13 -14.90 -17.60
CA LEU A 151 7.18 -13.74 -16.73
C LEU A 151 5.82 -13.61 -16.04
N TYR A 152 5.61 -14.51 -15.08
CA TYR A 152 4.37 -14.61 -14.32
C TYR A 152 4.64 -14.48 -12.82
N ALA A 153 3.79 -13.73 -12.13
CA ALA A 153 3.77 -13.70 -10.67
C ALA A 153 2.36 -13.47 -10.14
N GLU A 154 2.03 -14.11 -9.03
CA GLU A 154 0.82 -13.86 -8.28
C GLU A 154 1.16 -13.03 -7.03
N VAL A 155 0.70 -11.78 -6.99
CA VAL A 155 1.15 -10.80 -5.98
C VAL A 155 0.01 -9.98 -5.40
N SER A 156 0.22 -9.47 -4.19
CA SER A 156 -0.62 -8.42 -3.57
C SER A 156 0.27 -7.36 -2.93
N ALA A 157 -0.13 -6.09 -2.94
CA ALA A 157 0.71 -5.03 -2.39
C ALA A 157 -0.05 -4.05 -1.49
N VAL A 158 0.68 -3.56 -0.48
CA VAL A 158 0.21 -2.59 0.50
C VAL A 158 1.25 -1.50 0.70
N LEU A 159 0.78 -0.30 1.02
CA LEU A 159 1.61 0.79 1.51
C LEU A 159 1.13 1.14 2.92
N PHE A 160 1.98 0.99 3.92
CA PHE A 160 1.71 1.49 5.25
C PHE A 160 2.40 2.84 5.42
N ALA A 161 1.67 3.83 5.93
CA ALA A 161 2.15 5.19 6.12
C ALA A 161 1.93 5.59 7.59
N ARG A 162 2.95 6.15 8.23
CA ARG A 162 2.89 6.62 9.62
C ARG A 162 3.29 8.10 9.69
N PRO A 163 2.63 8.89 10.53
CA PRO A 163 3.09 10.25 10.88
C PRO A 163 4.47 10.22 11.52
N ALA A 164 5.10 11.40 11.58
CA ALA A 164 6.41 11.63 12.18
C ALA A 164 6.41 11.27 13.67
#